data_AF-A0A9P7GM26-F1
#
_entry.id   AF-A0A9P7GM26-F1
#
_cell.length_a   1.000
_cell.length_b   1.000
_cell.length_c   1.000
_cell.angle_alpha   90.00
_cell.angle_beta   90.00
_cell.angle_gamma   90.00
#
_symmetry.space_group_name_H-M   'P 1'
#
loop_
_entity.id
_entity.type
_entity.pdbx_description
1 polymer ?
#
loop_
_entity_poly.entity_id
_entity_poly.type
_entity_poly.pdbx_seq_one_letter_code
_entity_poly.pdbx_strand_id
1 'polypeptide(L)'
;MRPRYLGPLIVISRNYGGAYICCELDGATLHRPVAAFRLIPYLARRRIPLPDSALDIDTKKLRELENTKAIDDEDLPPIFDDDTDHEESEMDNEEDDV
;
A
#
# COMPACT_ATOMS: atom_id res chain seq x y z
N MET A 1 11.10 -25.11 -17.42
CA MET A 1 11.40 -23.70 -17.07
C MET A 1 10.21 -23.14 -16.33
N ARG A 2 10.41 -22.47 -15.18
CA ARG A 2 9.34 -21.71 -14.51
C ARG A 2 9.49 -20.23 -14.89
N PRO A 3 8.37 -19.50 -15.08
CA PRO A 3 8.44 -18.06 -15.29
C PRO A 3 9.10 -17.39 -14.08
N ARG A 4 9.99 -16.42 -14.33
CA ARG A 4 10.71 -15.66 -13.28
C ARG A 4 9.97 -14.40 -12.84
N TYR A 5 9.07 -13.91 -13.69
CA TYR A 5 8.28 -12.71 -13.45
C TYR A 5 6.82 -13.03 -13.77
N LEU A 6 5.92 -12.50 -12.94
CA LEU A 6 4.51 -12.37 -13.30
C LEU A 6 4.42 -11.33 -14.42
N GLY A 7 3.39 -11.42 -15.27
CA GLY A 7 3.27 -10.61 -16.50
C GLY A 7 3.37 -9.09 -16.29
N PRO A 8 3.23 -8.30 -17.37
CA PRO A 8 3.19 -6.85 -17.23
C PRO A 8 2.03 -6.46 -16.30
N LEU A 9 2.34 -5.70 -15.25
CA LEU A 9 1.37 -5.12 -14.32
C LEU A 9 1.34 -3.61 -14.49
N ILE A 10 0.21 -3.00 -14.12
CA ILE A 10 0.05 -1.55 -14.06
C ILE A 10 0.13 -1.12 -12.60
N VAL A 11 1.00 -0.15 -12.33
CA VAL A 11 1.08 0.51 -11.02
C VAL A 11 0.00 1.58 -10.95
N ILE A 12 -0.92 1.43 -9.99
CA ILE A 12 -2.04 2.35 -9.76
C ILE A 12 -1.60 3.47 -8.80
N SER A 13 -1.07 3.07 -7.64
CA SER A 13 -0.71 3.98 -6.55
C SER A 13 0.39 3.36 -5.66
N ARG A 14 0.73 4.04 -4.58
CA ARG A 14 1.63 3.56 -3.53
C ARG A 14 0.98 3.68 -2.17
N ASN A 15 1.30 2.76 -1.28
CA ASN A 15 0.93 2.87 0.12
C ASN A 15 1.92 3.73 0.93
N TYR A 16 1.60 4.03 2.19
CA TYR A 16 2.49 4.76 3.10
C TYR A 16 3.85 4.08 3.30
N GLY A 17 3.91 2.75 3.19
CA GLY A 17 5.14 1.98 3.24
C GLY A 17 6.02 2.04 1.97
N GLY A 18 5.56 2.72 0.92
CA GLY A 18 6.27 2.82 -0.37
C GLY A 18 6.17 1.58 -1.26
N ALA A 19 5.34 0.60 -0.89
CA ALA A 19 4.96 -0.52 -1.74
C ALA A 19 3.92 -0.08 -2.79
N TYR A 20 3.87 -0.79 -3.90
CA TYR A 20 3.04 -0.43 -5.04
C TYR A 20 1.76 -1.25 -5.09
N ILE A 21 0.64 -0.56 -5.27
CA ILE A 21 -0.64 -1.18 -5.57
C ILE A 21 -0.69 -1.41 -7.08
N CYS A 22 -0.85 -2.66 -7.50
CA CYS A 22 -0.76 -3.07 -8.90
C CYS A 22 -2.03 -3.80 -9.35
N CYS A 23 -2.36 -3.68 -10.63
CA CYS A 23 -3.37 -4.51 -11.29
C CYS A 23 -2.83 -5.19 -12.55
N GLU A 24 -3.49 -6.26 -12.95
CA GLU A 24 -3.33 -6.87 -14.27
C GLU A 24 -3.93 -5.96 -15.36
N LEU A 25 -3.64 -6.28 -16.62
CA LEU A 25 -4.06 -5.47 -17.77
C LEU A 25 -5.57 -5.45 -18.02
N ASP A 26 -6.31 -6.40 -17.45
CA ASP A 26 -7.76 -6.48 -17.50
C ASP A 26 -8.45 -5.70 -16.37
N GLY A 27 -7.67 -5.11 -15.45
CA GLY A 27 -8.19 -4.35 -14.32
C GLY A 27 -8.22 -5.11 -12.99
N ALA A 28 -7.88 -6.40 -12.98
CA ALA A 28 -7.87 -7.19 -11.74
C ALA A 28 -6.77 -6.71 -10.79
N THR A 29 -7.14 -6.20 -9.61
CA THR A 29 -6.21 -5.60 -8.66
C THR A 29 -5.65 -6.65 -7.71
N LEU A 30 -4.33 -6.61 -7.48
CA LEU A 30 -3.70 -7.47 -6.49
C LEU A 30 -4.20 -7.09 -5.09
N HIS A 31 -4.53 -8.11 -4.29
CA HIS A 31 -5.11 -7.93 -2.97
C HIS A 31 -4.18 -7.19 -1.99
N ARG A 32 -2.85 -7.27 -2.18
CA ARG A 32 -1.85 -6.63 -1.31
C ARG A 32 -0.85 -5.79 -2.13
N PRO A 33 -0.34 -4.68 -1.56
CA PRO A 33 0.72 -3.89 -2.20
C PRO A 33 2.04 -4.67 -2.34
N VAL A 34 2.70 -4.57 -3.48
CA VAL A 34 3.94 -5.28 -3.79
C VAL A 34 5.16 -4.44 -3.41
N ALA A 35 6.11 -5.04 -2.69
CA ALA A 35 7.33 -4.36 -2.28
C ALA A 35 8.12 -3.80 -3.49
N ALA A 36 8.63 -2.57 -3.37
CA ALA A 36 9.24 -1.85 -4.48
C ALA A 36 10.44 -2.57 -5.13
N PHE A 37 11.22 -3.34 -4.37
CA PHE A 37 12.37 -4.09 -4.88
C PHE A 37 11.99 -5.36 -5.67
N ARG A 38 10.72 -5.78 -5.63
CA ARG A 38 10.19 -6.93 -6.38
C ARG A 38 9.72 -6.54 -7.80
N LEU A 39 9.60 -5.25 -8.08
CA LEU A 39 9.09 -4.75 -9.35
C LEU A 39 10.22 -4.31 -10.28
N ILE A 40 10.22 -4.87 -11.49
CA ILE A 40 11.11 -4.45 -12.57
C ILE A 40 10.30 -3.61 -13.57
N PRO A 41 10.73 -2.38 -13.90
CA PRO A 41 10.06 -1.58 -14.92
C PRO A 41 10.03 -2.29 -16.27
N TYR A 42 8.83 -2.50 -16.83
CA TYR A 42 8.63 -3.13 -18.13
C TYR A 42 9.18 -2.27 -19.29
N LEU A 43 9.13 -0.95 -19.16
CA LEU A 43 9.72 0.07 -20.05
C LEU A 43 10.14 1.31 -19.23
N ALA A 44 10.78 2.30 -19.86
CA ALA A 44 11.00 3.61 -19.23
C ALA A 44 9.65 4.18 -18.75
N ARG A 45 9.47 4.30 -17.44
CA ARG A 45 8.20 4.55 -16.71
C ARG A 45 7.28 5.54 -17.44
N ARG A 46 6.41 5.02 -18.32
CA ARG A 46 5.37 5.82 -18.99
C ARG A 46 4.15 5.85 -18.09
N ARG A 47 3.61 7.05 -17.89
CA ARG A 47 2.28 7.22 -17.30
C ARG A 47 1.26 7.02 -18.41
N ILE A 48 0.34 6.09 -18.20
CA ILE A 48 -0.80 5.87 -19.08
C ILE A 48 -2.07 6.33 -18.35
N PRO A 49 -2.99 7.04 -19.02
CA PRO A 49 -4.29 7.33 -18.42
C PRO A 49 -5.07 6.02 -18.26
N LEU A 50 -5.57 5.78 -17.06
CA LEU A 50 -6.51 4.69 -16.77
C LEU A 50 -7.91 5.29 -16.62
N PRO A 51 -8.95 4.71 -17.25
CA PRO A 51 -10.31 5.13 -17.00
C PRO A 51 -10.73 4.80 -15.56
N ASP A 52 -11.64 5.60 -14.98
CA ASP A 52 -12.08 5.42 -13.59
C ASP A 52 -12.75 4.04 -13.35
N SER A 53 -13.31 3.44 -14.39
CA SER A 53 -13.92 2.11 -14.36
C SER A 53 -12.96 0.98 -14.74
N ALA A 54 -11.66 1.25 -14.82
CA ALA A 54 -10.67 0.24 -15.22
C ALA A 54 -10.40 -0.80 -14.15
N LEU A 55 -10.64 -0.47 -12.88
CA LEU A 55 -10.28 -1.31 -11.75
C LEU A 55 -11.48 -2.14 -11.30
N ASP A 56 -11.20 -3.34 -10.81
CA ASP A 56 -12.15 -4.24 -10.16
C ASP A 56 -12.47 -3.85 -8.70
N ILE A 57 -11.76 -2.86 -8.15
CA ILE A 57 -11.97 -2.32 -6.80
C ILE A 57 -12.54 -0.90 -6.84
N ASP A 58 -13.28 -0.53 -5.80
CA ASP A 58 -13.76 0.83 -5.62
C ASP A 58 -12.69 1.77 -5.03
N THR A 59 -12.98 3.07 -5.05
CA THR A 59 -12.06 4.10 -4.53
C THR A 59 -11.85 4.00 -3.02
N LYS A 60 -12.82 3.44 -2.29
CA LYS A 60 -12.69 3.23 -0.84
C LYS A 60 -11.63 2.17 -0.58
N LYS A 61 -11.68 1.03 -1.28
CA LYS A 61 -10.72 -0.04 -1.14
C LYS A 61 -9.32 0.38 -1.57
N LEU A 62 -9.22 1.18 -2.63
CA LEU A 62 -7.94 1.75 -3.04
C LEU A 62 -7.33 2.62 -1.93
N ARG A 63 -8.13 3.47 -1.28
CA ARG A 63 -7.67 4.28 -0.13
C ARG A 63 -7.25 3.44 1.06
N GLU A 64 -7.94 2.35 1.36
CA GLU A 64 -7.52 1.41 2.41
C GLU A 64 -6.12 0.83 2.13
N LEU A 65 -5.87 0.45 0.88
CA LEU A 65 -4.55 -0.05 0.45
C LEU A 65 -3.47 1.04 0.49
N GLU A 66 -3.82 2.29 0.17
CA GLU A 66 -2.89 3.41 0.28
C GLU A 66 -2.50 3.68 1.74
N ASN A 67 -3.45 3.50 2.67
CA ASN A 67 -3.27 3.81 4.08
C ASN A 67 -2.59 2.69 4.90
N THR A 68 -2.36 1.50 4.35
CA THR A 68 -1.65 0.43 5.07
C THR A 68 -0.14 0.54 4.93
N LYS A 69 0.61 -0.04 5.88
CA LYS A 69 2.05 -0.33 5.74
C LYS A 69 2.32 -1.78 5.30
N ALA A 70 1.29 -2.60 5.20
CA ALA A 70 1.41 -3.99 4.78
C ALA A 70 1.98 -4.13 3.36
N ILE A 71 2.80 -5.15 3.18
CA ILE A 71 3.35 -5.57 1.89
C ILE A 71 2.97 -7.02 1.64
N ASP A 72 2.87 -7.39 0.37
CA ASP A 72 2.71 -8.77 -0.07
C ASP A 72 4.04 -9.51 0.13
N ASP A 73 4.19 -10.05 1.32
CA ASP A 73 5.26 -10.95 1.69
C ASP A 73 4.64 -12.26 2.18
N GLU A 74 4.51 -13.22 1.25
CA GLU A 74 4.16 -14.61 1.58
C GLU A 74 5.17 -15.25 2.55
N ASP A 75 6.39 -14.70 2.63
CA ASP A 75 7.47 -15.15 3.52
C ASP A 75 7.53 -14.40 4.86
N LEU A 76 6.75 -13.33 5.06
CA LEU A 76 6.71 -12.62 6.35
C LEU A 76 5.49 -13.06 7.17
N PRO A 77 5.65 -13.25 8.49
CA PRO A 77 4.49 -13.43 9.34
C PRO A 77 3.57 -12.20 9.22
N PRO A 78 2.24 -12.38 9.37
CA PRO A 78 1.31 -11.26 9.35
C PRO A 78 1.77 -10.19 10.34
N ILE A 79 1.90 -8.95 9.85
CA ILE A 79 2.15 -7.79 10.69
C ILE A 79 0.89 -7.62 11.54
N PHE A 80 0.97 -7.95 12.83
CA PHE A 80 -0.04 -7.53 13.78
C PHE A 80 0.19 -6.04 14.03
N ASP A 81 -0.76 -5.21 13.61
CA ASP A 81 -0.78 -3.80 13.96
C ASP A 81 -1.00 -3.70 15.49
N ASP A 82 0.08 -3.63 16.27
CA ASP A 82 0.05 -3.32 17.70
C ASP A 82 -0.01 -1.80 17.89
N ASP A 83 -1.11 -1.19 17.43
CA ASP A 83 -1.44 0.20 17.74
C ASP A 83 -2.10 0.22 19.14
N THR A 84 -1.28 0.13 20.20
CA THR A 84 -1.69 0.60 21.52
C THR A 84 -1.21 2.04 21.67
N ASP A 85 -2.05 3.00 21.29
CA ASP A 85 -1.83 4.43 21.56
C ASP A 85 -1.73 4.66 23.08
N HIS A 86 -0.53 4.98 23.58
CA HIS A 86 -0.36 5.61 24.90
C HIS A 86 -0.19 7.11 24.69
N GLU A 87 -1.32 7.83 24.67
CA GLU A 87 -1.30 9.27 24.93
C GLU A 87 -1.00 9.49 26.42
N GLU A 88 0.25 9.82 26.75
CA GLU A 88 0.55 10.49 28.02
C GLU A 88 0.13 11.96 27.89
N SER A 89 -1.07 12.28 28.36
CA SER A 89 -1.45 13.66 28.62
C SER A 89 -0.73 14.13 29.90
N GLU A 90 0.33 14.91 29.78
CA GLU A 90 0.88 15.68 30.90
C GLU A 90 -0.19 16.72 31.32
N MET A 91 -0.75 16.57 32.53
CA MET A 91 -1.59 17.59 33.15
C MET A 91 -0.69 18.69 33.73
N ASP A 92 -0.76 19.88 33.13
CA ASP A 92 -0.26 21.13 33.70
C ASP A 92 -0.95 21.39 35.05
N ASN A 93 -0.18 21.38 36.15
CA ASN A 93 -0.62 21.97 37.41
C ASN A 93 0.01 23.37 37.52
N GLU A 94 -0.79 24.39 37.27
CA GLU A 94 -0.56 25.75 37.76
C GLU A 94 -0.68 25.73 39.29
N GLU A 95 0.43 25.94 40.00
CA GLU A 95 0.40 26.32 41.42
C GLU A 95 0.15 27.82 41.53
N ASP A 96 -1.09 28.20 41.85
CA ASP A 96 -1.47 29.54 42.30
C ASP A 96 -1.21 29.72 43.81
N ASP A 97 -0.65 30.88 44.14
CA ASP A 97 -0.30 31.45 45.45
C ASP A 97 -1.35 31.28 46.58
N VAL A 98 -0.89 30.95 47.80
CA VAL A 98 -1.31 31.58 49.09
C VAL A 98 -0.16 31.56 50.12
#